data_AF-A0A354GXI9-F1
#
_entry.id   AF-A0A354GXI9-F1
#
_cell.length_a   1.000
_cell.length_b   1.000
_cell.length_c   1.000
_cell.angle_alpha   90.00
_cell.angle_beta   90.00
_cell.angle_gamma   90.00
#
_symmetry.space_group_name_H-M   'P 1'
#
loop_
_entity.id
_entity.type
_entity.pdbx_description
1 polymer ?
#
loop_
_entity_poly.entity_id
_entity_poly.type
_entity_poly.pdbx_seq_one_letter_code
_entity_poly.pdbx_strand_id
1 'polypeptide(L)' 'MTLEGRVLNGNIVLQPPASLPEGVRVRIEVLTTEAPAPTLAERLSNVIGKAKGLPSDASINMDHYLYGMPKRQ' A
#
# COMPACT_ATOMS: atom_id res chain seq x y z
N MET A 1 -26.36 10.70 -18.89
CA MET A 1 -25.10 9.99 -19.18
C MET A 1 -24.25 9.99 -17.92
N THR A 2 -23.60 8.87 -17.61
CA THR A 2 -22.68 8.75 -16.48
C THR A 2 -21.30 8.50 -17.08
N LEU A 3 -20.33 9.31 -16.68
CA LEU A 3 -18.94 9.20 -17.14
C LEU A 3 -18.08 8.96 -15.91
N GLU A 4 -17.30 7.89 -15.94
CA GLU A 4 -16.37 7.57 -14.87
C GLU A 4 -14.99 8.17 -15.19
N GLY A 5 -14.25 8.48 -14.13
CA GLY A 5 -12.92 9.05 -14.25
C GLY A 5 -12.12 8.84 -12.98
N ARG A 6 -10.81 9.00 -13.08
CA ARG A 6 -9.89 8.94 -11.94
C ARG A 6 -9.35 10.32 -11.63
N VAL A 7 -9.15 10.57 -10.34
CA VAL A 7 -8.45 11.77 -9.88
C VAL A 7 -6.95 11.56 -10.05
N LEU A 8 -6.31 12.41 -10.86
CA LEU A 8 -4.87 12.44 -11.09
C LEU A 8 -4.39 13.89 -10.87
N ASN A 9 -3.51 14.11 -9.89
CA ASN A 9 -2.97 15.43 -9.55
C ASN A 9 -4.04 16.51 -9.30
N GLY A 10 -5.17 16.12 -8.70
CA GLY A 10 -6.30 17.03 -8.45
C GLY A 10 -7.24 17.26 -9.64
N ASN A 11 -6.95 16.70 -10.81
CA ASN A 11 -7.81 16.75 -12.00
C ASN A 11 -8.56 15.43 -12.19
N ILE A 12 -9.83 15.49 -12.61
CA ILE A 12 -10.60 14.30 -12.98
C ILE A 12 -10.35 13.99 -14.44
N VAL A 13 -9.74 12.84 -14.70
CA VAL A 13 -9.49 12.31 -16.06
C VAL A 13 -10.52 11.25 -16.37
N LEU A 14 -11.37 11.50 -17.36
CA LEU A 14 -12.43 10.60 -17.80
C LEU A 14 -11.87 9.34 -18.49
N GLN A 15 -12.44 8.18 -18.19
CA GLN A 15 -12.11 6.89 -18.79
C GLN A 15 -13.40 6.15 -19.16
N PRO A 16 -13.73 6.02 -20.46
CA PRO A 16 -12.97 6.46 -21.64
C PRO A 16 -12.94 7.99 -21.85
N PRO A 17 -11.99 8.52 -22.63
CA PRO A 17 -11.93 9.96 -22.94
C PRO A 17 -13.21 10.43 -23.62
N ALA A 18 -13.85 11.44 -23.06
CA ALA A 18 -15.05 12.07 -23.63
C ALA A 18 -14.87 13.59 -23.65
N SER A 19 -15.19 14.23 -24.78
CA SER A 19 -15.20 15.68 -24.88
C SER A 19 -16.57 16.21 -24.45
N LEU A 20 -16.59 16.94 -23.33
CA LEU A 20 -17.77 17.68 -22.90
C LEU A 20 -17.72 19.10 -23.50
N PRO A 21 -18.86 19.66 -23.94
CA PRO A 21 -18.92 21.04 -24.39
C PRO A 21 -18.46 22.01 -23.28
N GLU A 22 -17.82 23.09 -23.69
CA GLU A 22 -17.39 24.13 -22.77
C GLU A 22 -18.61 24.75 -22.04
N GLY A 23 -18.45 25.04 -20.75
CA GLY A 23 -19.51 25.63 -19.92
C GLY A 23 -20.57 24.65 -19.38
N VAL A 24 -20.46 23.35 -19.68
CA VAL A 24 -21.38 22.34 -19.14
C VAL A 24 -21.19 22.17 -17.63
N ARG A 25 -22.29 22.30 -16.87
CA ARG A 25 -22.30 21.99 -15.44
C ARG A 25 -22.30 20.48 -15.24
N VAL A 26 -21.36 19.99 -14.43
CA VAL A 26 -21.25 18.57 -14.08
C VAL A 26 -21.49 18.37 -12.58
N ARG A 27 -22.01 17.20 -12.22
CA ARG A 27 -22.09 16.72 -10.83
C ARG A 27 -21.04 15.62 -10.67
N ILE A 28 -20.23 15.72 -9.61
CA ILE A 28 -19.22 14.72 -9.28
C ILE A 28 -19.77 13.87 -8.15
N GLU A 29 -19.73 12.55 -8.34
CA GLU A 29 -20.00 11.57 -7.30
C GLU A 29 -18.70 10.82 -7.03
N VAL A 30 -18.20 10.91 -5.80
CA VAL A 30 -16.99 10.20 -5.40
C VAL A 30 -17.37 8.76 -5.11
N LEU A 31 -17.08 7.88 -6.05
CA LEU A 31 -17.14 6.45 -5.82
C LEU A 31 -16.00 6.11 -4.86
N THR A 32 -16.33 5.74 -3.61
CA THR A 32 -15.34 5.24 -2.66
C THR A 32 -14.74 3.99 -3.26
N THR A 33 -13.53 4.11 -3.80
CA THR A 33 -12.68 2.95 -3.98
C THR A 33 -12.33 2.53 -2.56
N GLU A 34 -13.05 1.54 -2.05
CA GLU A 34 -12.46 0.65 -1.05
C GLU A 34 -11.34 -0.10 -1.78
N ALA A 35 -10.27 0.61 -2.13
CA ALA A 35 -9.02 -0.03 -2.43
C ALA A 35 -8.74 -0.85 -1.16
N PRO A 36 -8.68 -2.19 -1.26
CA PRO A 36 -8.51 -3.02 -0.09
C PRO A 36 -7.29 -2.50 0.67
N ALA A 37 -7.42 -2.40 1.99
CA ALA A 37 -6.30 -1.98 2.82
C ALA A 37 -5.09 -2.85 2.47
N PRO A 38 -3.89 -2.25 2.34
CA PRO A 38 -2.72 -3.00 1.93
C PRO A 38 -2.50 -4.17 2.88
N THR A 39 -2.27 -5.34 2.31
CA THR A 39 -1.98 -6.57 3.02
C THR A 39 -0.75 -6.39 3.92
N LEU A 40 -0.60 -7.26 4.93
CA LEU A 40 0.60 -7.23 5.78
C LEU A 40 1.89 -7.40 4.96
N ALA A 41 1.84 -8.20 3.88
CA ALA A 41 2.96 -8.38 2.98
C ALA A 41 3.34 -7.09 2.26
N GLU A 42 2.37 -6.34 1.73
CA GLU A 42 2.61 -5.04 1.07
C GLU A 42 3.17 -4.01 2.04
N ARG A 43 2.61 -3.95 3.25
CA ARG A 43 3.07 -3.02 4.31
C ARG A 43 4.49 -3.31 4.79
N LEU A 44 4.88 -4.59 4.83
CA LEU A 44 6.19 -5.04 5.30
C LEU A 44 7.18 -5.34 4.16
N SER A 45 6.80 -5.08 2.91
CA SER A 45 7.63 -5.34 1.72
C SER A 45 9.05 -4.78 1.83
N ASN A 46 9.20 -3.61 2.47
CA ASN A 46 10.48 -2.96 2.70
C ASN A 46 11.40 -3.68 3.71
N VAL A 47 10.92 -4.66 4.47
CA VAL A 47 11.71 -5.38 5.48
C VAL A 47 11.71 -6.90 5.31
N ILE A 48 10.70 -7.46 4.65
CA ILE A 48 10.61 -8.89 4.36
C ILE A 48 11.90 -9.35 3.63
N GLY A 49 12.53 -10.39 4.15
CA GLY A 49 13.74 -11.00 3.56
C GLY A 49 15.04 -10.21 3.76
N LYS A 50 15.05 -9.10 4.50
CA LYS A 50 16.30 -8.36 4.80
C LYS A 50 17.24 -9.12 5.74
N ALA A 51 16.68 -9.86 6.69
CA ALA A 51 17.45 -10.63 7.67
C ALA A 51 17.96 -11.94 7.03
N LYS A 52 19.15 -11.88 6.40
CA LYS A 52 19.81 -13.02 5.77
C LYS A 52 20.93 -13.56 6.68
N GLY A 53 21.09 -14.87 6.73
CA GLY A 53 22.17 -15.52 7.49
C GLY A 53 21.99 -15.48 9.01
N LEU A 54 20.82 -15.10 9.51
CA LEU A 54 20.53 -15.19 10.93
C LEU A 54 20.24 -16.64 11.35
N PRO A 55 20.60 -17.01 12.58
CA PRO A 55 20.16 -18.26 13.19
C PRO A 55 18.63 -18.39 13.21
N SER A 56 18.12 -19.61 13.09
CA SER A 56 16.67 -19.89 13.06
C SER A 56 15.95 -19.50 14.36
N ASP A 57 16.68 -19.41 15.47
CA ASP A 57 16.21 -19.04 16.80
C ASP A 57 16.53 -17.58 17.18
N ALA A 58 16.96 -16.74 16.22
CA ALA A 58 17.39 -15.36 16.48
C ALA A 58 16.30 -14.48 17.11
N SER A 59 15.02 -14.74 16.81
CA SER A 59 13.89 -14.02 17.42
C SER A 59 13.66 -14.37 18.89
N ILE A 60 14.01 -15.60 19.30
CA ILE A 60 13.86 -16.09 20.68
C ILE A 60 15.09 -15.72 21.52
N ASN A 61 16.27 -15.81 20.91
CA ASN A 61 17.56 -15.70 21.56
C ASN A 61 18.28 -14.36 21.24
N MET A 62 17.53 -13.26 21.14
CA MET A 62 18.10 -11.94 20.82
C MET A 62 19.25 -11.55 21.77
N ASP A 63 19.07 -11.76 23.08
CA ASP A 63 20.09 -11.42 24.08
C ASP A 63 21.36 -12.26 23.95
N HIS A 64 21.24 -13.51 23.50
CA HIS A 64 22.39 -14.35 23.23
C HIS A 64 23.21 -13.82 22.05
N TYR A 65 22.55 -13.43 20.96
CA TYR A 65 23.23 -12.98 19.75
C TYR A 65 23.71 -11.52 19.82
N LEU A 66 23.05 -10.66 20.59
CA LEU A 66 23.44 -9.27 20.76
C LEU A 66 24.42 -9.06 21.92
N TYR A 67 24.27 -9.81 23.02
CA TYR A 67 24.97 -9.56 24.28
C TYR A 67 25.69 -10.78 24.85
N GLY A 68 25.63 -11.95 24.20
CA GLY A 68 26.33 -13.16 24.65
C GLY A 68 25.69 -13.88 25.84
N MET A 69 24.43 -13.56 26.19
CA MET A 69 23.72 -14.26 27.27
C MET A 69 23.47 -15.75 26.95
N PRO A 70 23.23 -16.62 27.93
CA PRO A 70 22.80 -17.99 27.67
C PRO A 70 21.51 -18.04 26.84
N LYS A 71 21.36 -19.05 25.97
CA LYS A 71 20.13 -19.25 25.20
C LYS A 71 18.96 -19.63 26.12
N ARG A 72 17.78 -19.12 25.80
CA ARG A 72 16.51 -19.60 26.37
C ARG A 72 16.19 -20.94 25.70
N GLN A 73 16.11 -22.00 26.50
CA GLN A 73 15.69 -23.34 26.08
C GLN A 73 14.18 -23.38 25.87
#